data_AF-A0A0B6YZB9-F1
#
_entry.id   AF-A0A0B6YZB9-F1
#
_cell.length_a   1.000
_cell.length_b   1.000
_cell.length_c   1.000
_cell.angle_alpha   90.00
_cell.angle_beta   90.00
_cell.angle_gamma   90.00
#
_symmetry.space_group_name_H-M   'P 1'
#
loop_
_entity.id
_entity.type
_entity.pdbx_description
1 polymer ?
#
loop_
_entity_poly.entity_id
_entity_poly.type
_entity_poly.pdbx_seq_one_letter_code
_entity_poly.pdbx_strand_id
1 'polypeptide(L)'
;KDFKGFRGGLDTTHCQTGAESVYTRFNGKEIMFHVSTLLPYTEGDPQQLQRKRHIGNDIVTIVFQEDNTPFVPDMIASHFLHCFIVVQPV
;
A
#
# COMPACT_ATOMS: atom_id res chain seq x y z
N LYS A 1 13.05 10.24 0.58
CA LYS A 1 13.45 11.34 1.49
C LYS A 1 13.27 12.69 0.81
N ASP A 2 12.85 13.74 1.52
CA ASP A 2 12.64 15.11 0.99
C ASP A 2 11.64 15.25 -0.18
N PHE A 3 10.78 14.25 -0.36
CA PHE A 3 9.72 14.28 -1.38
C PHE A 3 8.74 15.42 -1.11
N LYS A 4 8.43 16.21 -2.15
CA LYS A 4 7.64 17.46 -2.04
C LYS A 4 6.19 17.33 -2.49
N GLY A 5 5.80 16.20 -3.09
CA GLY A 5 4.42 15.96 -3.53
C GLY A 5 3.52 15.42 -2.43
N PHE A 6 2.32 14.99 -2.82
CA PHE A 6 1.39 14.31 -1.92
C PHE A 6 1.99 13.02 -1.35
N ARG A 7 2.20 12.99 -0.04
CA ARG A 7 2.92 11.92 0.66
C ARG A 7 2.05 10.73 1.10
N GLY A 8 0.72 10.80 1.01
CA GLY A 8 -0.16 9.70 1.42
C GLY A 8 -0.05 9.28 2.89
N GLY A 9 0.56 10.09 3.76
CA GLY A 9 0.84 9.69 5.15
C GLY A 9 2.14 8.91 5.35
N LEU A 10 2.96 8.74 4.31
CA LEU A 10 4.32 8.22 4.40
C LEU A 10 5.27 9.26 5.00
N ASP A 11 6.27 8.79 5.75
CA ASP A 11 7.33 9.59 6.34
C ASP A 11 8.39 9.96 5.30
N THR A 12 8.57 11.25 5.07
CA THR A 12 9.54 11.80 4.13
C THR A 12 10.82 12.31 4.78
N THR A 13 10.90 12.33 6.11
CA THR A 13 12.01 12.92 6.87
C THR A 13 12.89 11.89 7.54
N HIS A 14 12.31 10.88 8.20
CA HIS A 14 13.05 9.90 9.01
C HIS A 14 13.06 8.48 8.44
N CYS A 15 12.47 8.26 7.26
CA CYS A 15 12.39 6.97 6.58
C CYS A 15 11.73 5.85 7.41
N GLN A 16 10.81 6.20 8.32
CA GLN A 16 10.10 5.22 9.16
C GLN A 16 9.06 4.39 8.40
N THR A 17 8.71 4.79 7.18
CA THR A 17 7.74 4.10 6.32
C THR A 17 8.37 3.60 5.03
N GLY A 18 9.65 3.23 5.08
CA GLY A 18 10.41 2.81 3.91
C GLY A 18 11.21 3.95 3.30
N ALA A 19 12.17 3.60 2.45
CA ALA A 19 13.06 4.55 1.78
C ALA A 19 12.42 5.18 0.53
N GLU A 20 11.55 4.42 -0.14
CA GLU A 20 10.94 4.75 -1.41
C GLU A 20 9.51 4.23 -1.52
N SER A 21 8.78 4.76 -2.49
CA SER A 21 7.47 4.28 -2.90
C SER A 21 7.21 4.67 -4.36
N VAL A 22 6.12 4.17 -4.93
CA VAL A 22 5.66 4.53 -6.26
C VAL A 22 4.69 5.72 -6.17
N TYR A 23 4.92 6.72 -7.00
CA TYR A 23 4.14 7.95 -7.06
C TYR A 23 3.91 8.34 -8.52
N THR A 24 2.73 8.87 -8.83
CA THR A 24 2.44 9.42 -10.15
C THR A 24 1.46 10.58 -10.10
N ARG A 25 1.36 11.31 -11.20
CA ARG A 25 0.32 12.32 -11.41
C ARG A 25 -0.53 11.90 -12.60
N PHE A 26 -1.83 11.74 -12.37
CA PHE A 26 -2.79 11.33 -13.40
C PHE A 26 -3.99 12.28 -13.40
N ASN A 27 -4.35 12.80 -14.58
CA ASN A 27 -5.44 13.76 -14.75
C ASN A 27 -5.39 14.95 -13.77
N GLY A 28 -4.20 15.50 -13.56
CA GLY A 28 -3.97 16.63 -12.65
C GLY A 28 -4.04 16.27 -11.16
N LYS A 29 -4.25 15.00 -10.80
CA LYS A 29 -4.29 14.52 -9.42
C LYS A 29 -3.02 13.76 -9.06
N GLU A 30 -2.55 13.94 -7.85
CA GLU A 30 -1.41 13.22 -7.30
C GLU A 30 -1.86 11.88 -6.72
N ILE A 31 -1.11 10.81 -6.99
CA ILE A 31 -1.39 9.45 -6.52
C ILE A 31 -0.13 8.93 -5.84
N MET A 32 -0.24 8.64 -4.55
CA MET A 32 0.78 7.94 -3.78
C MET A 32 0.33 6.51 -3.54
N PHE A 33 1.18 5.53 -3.87
CA PHE A 33 0.90 4.12 -3.60
C PHE A 33 1.50 3.69 -2.27
N HIS A 34 0.78 2.85 -1.52
CA HIS A 34 1.30 2.14 -0.36
C HIS A 34 1.72 0.73 -0.80
N VAL A 35 2.97 0.59 -1.26
CA VAL A 35 3.47 -0.68 -1.78
C VAL A 35 3.93 -1.56 -0.63
N SER A 36 3.24 -2.69 -0.39
CA SER A 36 3.48 -3.57 0.76
C SER A 36 4.94 -4.04 0.89
N THR A 37 5.62 -4.31 -0.23
CA THR A 37 7.02 -4.76 -0.26
C THR A 37 8.04 -3.64 -0.02
N LEU A 38 7.66 -2.38 -0.23
CA LEU A 38 8.51 -1.20 0.04
C LEU A 38 8.28 -0.62 1.44
N LEU A 39 7.16 -0.99 2.08
CA LEU A 39 6.91 -0.68 3.48
C LEU A 39 7.76 -1.58 4.40
N PRO A 40 8.22 -1.06 5.56
CA PRO A 40 9.07 -1.81 6.48
C PRO A 40 8.46 -3.13 6.88
N TYR A 41 9.32 -4.15 6.99
CA TYR A 41 8.98 -5.43 7.58
C TYR A 41 9.32 -5.40 9.06
N THR A 42 8.39 -5.81 9.91
CA THR A 42 8.62 -5.90 11.35
C THR A 42 8.77 -7.36 11.75
N GLU A 43 9.97 -7.76 12.16
CA GLU A 43 10.20 -9.11 12.69
C GLU A 43 9.40 -9.31 13.99
N GLY A 44 8.77 -10.49 14.14
CA GLY A 44 7.94 -10.80 15.30
C GLY A 44 6.53 -10.19 15.30
N ASP A 45 6.15 -9.43 14.27
CA ASP A 45 4.79 -8.92 14.08
C ASP A 45 4.06 -9.71 12.97
N PRO A 46 3.34 -10.80 13.30
CA PRO A 46 2.66 -11.61 12.29
C PRO A 46 1.55 -10.85 11.54
N GLN A 47 1.02 -9.75 12.09
CA GLN A 47 0.00 -8.94 11.43
C GLN A 47 0.59 -7.80 10.58
N GLN A 48 1.90 -7.55 10.68
CA GLN A 48 2.60 -6.47 9.99
C GLN A 48 1.84 -5.13 10.12
N LEU A 49 1.57 -4.71 11.35
CA LEU A 49 0.77 -3.52 11.68
C LEU A 49 1.33 -2.25 11.02
N GLN A 50 2.65 -2.15 10.85
CA GLN A 50 3.28 -1.03 10.15
C GLN A 50 2.90 -0.95 8.67
N ARG A 51 2.62 -2.08 8.02
CA ARG A 51 2.09 -2.11 6.65
C ARG A 51 0.58 -1.90 6.65
N LYS A 52 -0.11 -2.63 7.54
CA LYS A 52 -1.58 -2.60 7.64
C LYS A 52 -2.13 -1.21 8.00
N ARG A 53 -1.42 -0.40 8.79
CA ARG A 53 -1.86 0.97 9.13
C ARG A 53 -1.90 1.92 7.94
N HIS A 54 -1.15 1.65 6.87
CA HIS A 54 -1.21 2.44 5.64
C HIS A 54 -2.24 1.84 4.70
N ILE A 55 -2.01 0.60 4.24
CA ILE A 55 -2.87 -0.07 3.25
C ILE A 55 -4.29 -0.27 3.78
N GLY A 56 -4.42 -0.70 5.04
CA GLY A 56 -5.72 -0.94 5.65
C GLY A 56 -6.54 0.31 5.92
N ASN A 57 -5.98 1.52 5.76
CA ASN A 57 -6.71 2.79 5.83
C ASN A 57 -6.96 3.40 4.43
N ASP A 58 -6.58 2.71 3.35
CA ASP A 58 -6.95 3.09 1.99
C ASP A 58 -8.40 2.68 1.68
N ILE A 59 -8.97 3.27 0.63
CA ILE A 59 -10.32 2.92 0.13
C ILE A 59 -10.23 1.87 -0.99
N VAL A 60 -9.22 2.00 -1.86
CA VAL A 60 -8.99 1.15 -3.04
C VAL A 60 -7.60 0.54 -2.93
N THR A 61 -7.47 -0.77 -3.21
CA THR A 61 -6.18 -1.46 -3.20
C THR A 61 -5.98 -2.30 -4.45
N ILE A 62 -4.75 -2.34 -4.95
CA ILE A 62 -4.36 -3.22 -6.06
C ILE A 62 -3.75 -4.50 -5.47
N VAL A 63 -4.25 -5.66 -5.89
CA VAL A 63 -3.72 -6.97 -5.51
C VAL A 63 -3.01 -7.54 -6.73
N PHE A 64 -1.68 -7.60 -6.67
CA PHE A 64 -0.89 -8.24 -7.71
C PHE A 64 -0.71 -9.73 -7.37
N GLN A 65 -0.98 -10.60 -8.32
CA GLN A 65 -0.90 -12.05 -8.15
C GLN A 65 0.08 -12.63 -9.18
N GLU A 66 1.07 -13.41 -8.71
CA GLU A 66 1.93 -14.19 -9.60
C GLU A 66 1.19 -15.46 -10.09
N ASP A 67 0.44 -16.10 -9.19
CA ASP A 67 -0.40 -17.27 -9.47
C ASP A 67 -1.88 -16.95 -9.24
N ASN A 68 -2.78 -17.65 -9.94
CA ASN A 68 -4.23 -17.50 -9.80
C ASN A 68 -4.75 -18.07 -8.46
N THR A 69 -4.47 -17.34 -7.38
CA THR A 69 -4.92 -17.66 -6.03
C THR A 69 -6.25 -16.96 -5.77
N PRO A 70 -7.31 -17.66 -5.35
CA PRO A 70 -8.57 -17.00 -5.00
C PRO A 70 -8.38 -15.91 -3.95
N PHE A 71 -8.90 -14.72 -4.23
CA PHE A 71 -8.90 -13.57 -3.31
C PHE A 71 -10.34 -13.12 -3.07
N VAL A 72 -10.71 -12.89 -1.80
CA VAL A 72 -11.98 -12.25 -1.43
C VAL A 72 -11.73 -11.09 -0.46
N PRO A 73 -12.51 -9.99 -0.52
CA PRO A 73 -12.35 -8.83 0.35
C PRO A 73 -12.23 -9.17 1.85
N ASP A 74 -13.04 -10.13 2.31
CA ASP A 74 -13.10 -10.56 3.71
C ASP A 74 -11.79 -11.16 4.24
N MET A 75 -10.83 -11.49 3.35
CA MET A 75 -9.48 -11.91 3.76
C MET A 75 -8.71 -10.79 4.48
N ILE A 76 -9.09 -9.52 4.30
CA ILE A 76 -8.42 -8.38 4.95
C ILE A 76 -9.42 -7.63 5.84
N ALA A 77 -9.27 -7.79 7.15
CA ALA A 77 -10.06 -7.04 8.12
C ALA A 77 -9.69 -5.54 8.11
N SER A 78 -10.54 -4.72 7.47
CA SER A 78 -10.49 -3.25 7.45
C SER A 78 -11.90 -2.67 7.30
N HIS A 79 -12.15 -1.52 7.94
CA HIS A 79 -13.38 -0.73 7.72
C HIS A 79 -13.27 0.24 6.55
N PHE A 80 -12.07 0.47 6.01
CA PHE A 80 -11.80 1.45 4.97
C PHE A 80 -11.69 0.84 3.58
N LEU A 81 -11.15 -0.39 3.48
CA LEU A 81 -10.99 -1.09 2.20
C LEU A 81 -12.34 -1.52 1.64
N HIS A 82 -12.74 -0.93 0.51
CA HIS A 82 -14.02 -1.23 -0.15
C HIS A 82 -13.87 -1.73 -1.58
N CYS A 83 -12.74 -1.46 -2.24
CA CYS A 83 -12.52 -1.83 -3.63
C CYS A 83 -11.14 -2.46 -3.83
N PHE A 84 -11.11 -3.57 -4.56
CA PHE A 84 -9.89 -4.30 -4.89
C PHE A 84 -9.78 -4.46 -6.39
N ILE A 85 -8.60 -4.13 -6.94
CA ILE A 85 -8.26 -4.33 -8.34
C ILE A 85 -7.24 -5.46 -8.39
N VAL A 86 -7.66 -6.64 -8.85
CA VAL A 86 -6.76 -7.79 -8.99
C VAL A 86 -6.07 -7.74 -10.36
N VAL A 87 -4.74 -7.82 -10.36
CA VAL A 87 -3.91 -7.84 -11.56
C VAL A 87 -3.07 -9.11 -11.55
N GLN A 88 -3.25 -9.95 -12.56
CA GLN A 88 -2.46 -11.16 -12.77
C GLN A 88 -1.84 -11.08 -14.19
N PRO A 89 -0.51 -11.21 -14.34
CA PRO A 89 0.11 -11.35 -15.65
C PRO A 89 -0.27 -12.68 -16.30
N VAL A 90 -0.35 -12.68 -17.63
CA VAL A 90 -0.72 -13.85 -18.47
C VAL A 90 0.52 -14.51 -19.03
#